data_AF-A0A9W6CC23-F1
#
_entry.id   AF-A0A9W6CC23-F1
#
_cell.length_a   1.000
_cell.length_b   1.000
_cell.length_c   1.000
_cell.angle_alpha   90.00
_cell.angle_beta   90.00
_cell.angle_gamma   90.00
#
_symmetry.space_group_name_H-M   'P 1'
#
loop_
_entity.id
_entity.type
_entity.pdbx_description
1 polymer ?
#
loop_
_entity_poly.entity_id
_entity_poly.type
_entity_poly.pdbx_seq_one_letter_code
_entity_poly.pdbx_strand_id
1 'polypeptide(L)'
;MILLYATTNPAKLDSMRRVLDSLSIELTGLCDLNLPLPDVAETGKNPLENAVLKAKIYYEAFHTPLFSCDSGLYAGYRAFFEAHCRDGMR
;
A
#
# COMPACT_ATOMS: atom_id res chain seq x y z
N MET A 1 -11.90 7.46 -13.89
CA MET A 1 -11.75 7.75 -12.44
C MET A 1 -10.26 7.69 -12.14
N ILE A 2 -9.71 8.68 -11.44
CA ILE A 2 -8.31 8.69 -11.01
C ILE A 2 -8.21 8.04 -9.64
N LEU A 3 -7.33 7.05 -9.50
CA LEU A 3 -7.06 6.35 -8.27
C LEU A 3 -5.58 6.54 -7.91
N LEU A 4 -5.32 7.05 -6.71
CA LEU A 4 -3.95 7.23 -6.21
C LEU A 4 -3.43 5.92 -5.60
N TYR A 5 -2.29 5.45 -6.07
CA TYR A 5 -1.54 4.40 -5.40
C TYR A 5 -0.53 5.04 -4.44
N ALA A 6 -0.73 4.83 -3.14
CA ALA A 6 0.12 5.35 -2.06
C ALA A 6 1.50 4.67 -2.02
N THR A 7 2.29 4.87 -3.08
CA THR A 7 3.67 4.41 -3.21
C THR A 7 4.52 5.45 -3.93
N THR A 8 5.78 5.56 -3.52
CA THR A 8 6.83 6.29 -4.22
C THR A 8 7.70 5.38 -5.09
N ASN A 9 7.42 4.07 -5.13
CA ASN A 9 8.19 3.11 -5.91
C ASN A 9 7.63 3.02 -7.35
N PRO A 10 8.38 3.48 -8.37
CA PRO A 10 7.90 3.48 -9.75
C PRO A 10 7.64 2.06 -10.29
N ALA A 11 8.45 1.07 -9.89
CA ALA A 11 8.26 -0.31 -10.35
C ALA A 11 6.95 -0.92 -9.83
N LYS A 12 6.52 -0.58 -8.60
CA LYS A 12 5.22 -0.99 -8.06
C LYS A 12 4.08 -0.35 -8.83
N LEU A 13 4.20 0.94 -9.15
CA LEU A 13 3.21 1.67 -9.93
C LEU A 13 3.03 1.08 -11.33
N ASP A 14 4.13 0.83 -12.04
CA ASP A 14 4.10 0.25 -13.39
C ASP A 14 3.59 -1.19 -13.41
N SER A 15 3.91 -1.98 -12.38
CA SER A 15 3.32 -3.31 -12.21
C SER A 15 1.81 -3.22 -12.03
N MET A 16 1.33 -2.28 -11.20
CA MET A 16 -0.10 -2.15 -10.92
C MET A 16 -0.87 -1.57 -12.11
N ARG A 17 -0.29 -0.63 -12.85
CA ARG A 17 -0.86 -0.14 -14.12
C ARG A 17 -1.15 -1.28 -15.08
N ARG A 18 -0.22 -2.22 -15.24
CA ARG A 18 -0.42 -3.43 -16.08
C ARG A 18 -1.53 -4.34 -15.56
N VAL A 19 -1.66 -4.50 -14.25
CA VAL A 19 -2.74 -5.30 -13.64
C VAL A 19 -4.11 -4.67 -13.89
N LEU A 20 -4.19 -3.34 -13.82
CA LEU A 20 -5.43 -2.59 -13.99
C LEU A 20 -5.68 -2.17 -15.45
N ASP A 21 -4.84 -2.56 -16.40
CA ASP A 21 -4.91 -2.11 -17.81
C ASP A 21 -6.24 -2.48 -18.50
N SER A 22 -6.85 -3.59 -18.08
CA SER A 22 -8.17 -4.03 -18.55
C SER A 22 -9.34 -3.28 -17.90
N LEU A 23 -9.08 -2.47 -16.88
CA LEU A 23 -10.05 -1.64 -16.19
C LEU A 23 -9.89 -0.20 -16.66
N SER A 24 -11.00 0.52 -16.82
CA SER A 24 -11.01 1.96 -17.15
C SER A 24 -10.69 2.83 -15.93
N ILE A 25 -9.61 2.48 -15.22
CA ILE A 25 -9.08 3.16 -14.03
C ILE A 25 -7.74 3.80 -14.38
N GLU A 26 -7.65 5.10 -14.14
CA GLU A 26 -6.41 5.85 -14.30
C GLU A 26 -5.63 5.82 -12.98
N LEU A 27 -4.38 5.36 -13.02
CA LEU A 27 -3.55 5.18 -11.82
C LEU A 27 -2.39 6.19 -11.75
N THR A 28 -2.35 6.93 -10.65
CA THR A 28 -1.30 7.91 -10.33
C THR A 28 -0.52 7.50 -9.07
N GLY A 29 0.77 7.84 -8.99
CA GLY A 29 1.62 7.59 -7.83
C GLY A 29 1.86 8.82 -6.95
N LEU A 30 2.46 8.65 -5.78
CA LEU A 30 2.76 9.77 -4.87
C LEU A 30 3.76 10.77 -5.48
N CYS A 31 4.72 10.28 -6.27
CA CYS A 31 5.71 11.12 -6.94
C CYS A 31 5.07 12.04 -7.99
N ASP A 32 3.93 11.64 -8.57
CA ASP A 32 3.26 12.40 -9.62
C ASP A 32 2.48 13.61 -9.06
N LEU A 33 2.20 13.63 -7.75
CA LEU A 33 1.44 14.71 -7.10
C LEU A 33 2.24 16.01 -6.98
N ASN A 34 3.59 15.95 -6.99
CA ASN A 34 4.46 17.10 -6.74
C ASN A 34 4.11 17.89 -5.44
N LEU A 35 3.56 17.19 -4.45
CA LEU A 35 3.19 17.75 -3.14
C LEU A 35 4.16 17.26 -2.05
N PRO A 36 4.31 18.01 -0.94
CA PRO A 36 4.99 17.52 0.25
C PRO A 36 4.30 16.24 0.74
N LEU A 37 5.07 15.17 0.88
CA LEU A 37 4.55 13.91 1.41
C LEU A 37 4.65 13.92 2.95
N PRO A 38 3.57 13.59 3.67
CA PRO A 38 3.67 13.38 5.12
C PRO A 38 4.61 12.20 5.40
N ASP A 39 5.33 12.29 6.52
CA ASP A 39 6.08 11.15 7.03
C ASP A 39 5.10 10.10 7.57
N VAL A 40 5.29 8.85 7.15
CA VAL A 40 4.42 7.74 7.55
C VAL A 40 5.26 6.69 8.25
N ALA A 41 5.19 6.69 9.58
CA ALA A 41 5.83 5.68 10.39
C ALA A 41 5.10 4.33 10.26
N GLU A 42 5.78 3.31 9.77
CA GLU A 42 5.27 1.94 9.67
C GLU A 42 5.32 1.22 11.03
N THR A 43 4.42 1.59 11.92
CA THR A 43 4.35 1.07 13.31
C THR A 43 3.41 -0.12 13.47
N GLY A 44 2.80 -0.60 12.39
CA GLY A 44 1.93 -1.75 12.39
C GLY A 44 2.69 -3.06 12.65
N LYS A 45 1.98 -4.06 13.17
CA LYS A 45 2.55 -5.38 13.49
C LYS A 45 2.62 -6.31 12.29
N ASN A 46 1.91 -5.99 11.21
CA ASN A 46 1.84 -6.77 10.00
C ASN A 46 1.66 -5.84 8.77
N PRO A 47 1.90 -6.35 7.55
CA PRO A 47 1.77 -5.54 6.33
C PRO A 47 0.37 -4.94 6.13
N LEU A 48 -0.69 -5.64 6.55
CA LEU A 48 -2.06 -5.12 6.43
C LEU A 48 -2.25 -3.86 7.29
N GLU A 49 -1.81 -3.88 8.54
CA GLU A 49 -1.86 -2.71 9.44
C GLU A 49 -1.06 -1.53 8.88
N ASN A 50 0.14 -1.78 8.34
CA ASN A 50 0.95 -0.76 7.70
C ASN A 50 0.27 -0.17 6.45
N ALA A 51 -0.34 -1.01 5.61
CA ALA A 51 -1.08 -0.55 4.44
C ALA A 51 -2.29 0.33 4.83
N VAL A 52 -3.05 -0.07 5.86
CA VAL A 52 -4.17 0.73 6.38
C VAL A 52 -3.69 2.06 6.95
N LEU A 53 -2.59 2.05 7.71
CA LEU A 53 -2.01 3.26 8.29
C LEU A 53 -1.56 4.24 7.21
N LYS A 54 -0.81 3.76 6.21
CA LYS A 54 -0.42 4.53 5.02
C LYS A 54 -1.63 5.11 4.31
N ALA A 55 -2.65 4.29 4.05
CA ALA A 55 -3.84 4.75 3.33
C ALA A 55 -4.57 5.86 4.09
N LYS A 56 -4.73 5.74 5.41
CA LYS A 56 -5.38 6.77 6.24
C LYS A 56 -4.61 8.09 6.23
N ILE A 57 -3.31 8.06 6.47
CA ILE A 57 -2.49 9.28 6.55
C ILE A 57 -2.48 10.03 5.22
N TYR A 58 -2.29 9.31 4.10
CA TYR A 58 -2.33 9.97 2.79
C TYR A 58 -3.73 10.46 2.41
N TYR A 59 -4.79 9.80 2.86
CA TYR A 59 -6.15 10.24 2.59
C TYR A 59 -6.48 11.53 3.35
N GLU A 60 -6.03 11.65 4.61
CA GLU A 60 -6.14 12.88 5.38
C GLU A 60 -5.32 14.03 4.75
N ALA A 61 -4.19 13.72 4.11
CA ALA A 61 -3.34 14.74 3.48
C ALA A 61 -3.86 15.23 2.12
N PHE A 62 -4.41 14.34 1.29
CA PHE A 62 -4.73 14.65 -0.11
C PHE A 62 -6.22 14.62 -0.44
N HIS A 63 -7.06 14.05 0.45
CA HIS A 63 -8.50 13.88 0.26
C HIS A 63 -8.90 13.30 -1.11
N THR A 64 -8.04 12.43 -1.64
CA THR A 64 -8.19 11.80 -2.95
C THR A 64 -8.41 10.30 -2.76
N PRO A 65 -9.34 9.66 -3.48
CA PRO A 65 -9.49 8.21 -3.44
C PRO A 65 -8.17 7.51 -3.73
N LEU A 66 -7.75 6.64 -2.81
CA LEU A 66 -6.46 5.99 -2.87
C LEU A 66 -6.50 4.58 -2.27
N PHE A 67 -5.48 3.79 -2.59
CA PHE A 67 -5.18 2.55 -1.89
C PHE A 67 -3.69 2.46 -1.58
N SER A 68 -3.36 1.61 -0.61
CA SER A 68 -1.98 1.26 -0.29
C SER A 68 -1.84 -0.26 -0.26
N CYS A 69 -0.66 -0.75 -0.60
CA CYS A 69 -0.31 -2.16 -0.46
C CYS A 69 1.03 -2.24 0.25
N ASP A 70 1.13 -3.17 1.18
CA ASP A 70 2.38 -3.48 1.86
C ASP A 70 2.69 -4.96 1.74
N SER A 71 3.98 -5.28 1.81
CA SER A 71 4.49 -6.63 1.58
C SER A 71 5.61 -6.92 2.58
N GLY A 72 5.61 -8.10 3.17
CA GLY A 72 6.67 -8.58 4.06
C GLY A 72 7.44 -9.74 3.44
N LEU A 73 8.75 -9.80 3.66
CA LEU A 73 9.56 -10.99 3.42
C LEU A 73 9.67 -11.78 4.72
N TYR A 74 9.19 -13.02 4.71
CA TYR A 74 9.23 -13.92 5.86
C TYR A 74 10.28 -15.00 5.63
N ALA A 75 11.41 -14.91 6.35
CA ALA A 75 12.48 -15.89 6.26
C ALA A 75 12.39 -16.90 7.40
N GLY A 76 12.14 -18.17 7.06
CA GLY A 76 12.04 -19.27 8.01
C GLY A 76 10.60 -19.64 8.40
N TYR A 77 10.39 -20.92 8.71
CA TYR A 77 9.06 -21.49 8.93
C TYR A 77 8.30 -20.82 10.09
N ARG A 78 9.02 -20.49 11.17
CA ARG A 78 8.44 -19.84 12.36
C ARG A 78 7.92 -18.44 12.06
N ALA A 79 8.71 -17.62 11.35
CA ALA A 79 8.34 -16.26 10.99
C ALA A 79 7.12 -16.23 10.06
N PHE A 80 7.05 -17.16 9.10
CA PHE A 80 5.89 -17.30 8.22
C PHE A 80 4.61 -17.65 9.01
N PHE A 81 4.70 -18.64 9.91
CA PHE A 81 3.56 -19.15 10.67
C PHE A 81 3.01 -18.10 11.65
N GLU A 82 3.89 -17.37 12.35
CA GLU A 82 3.49 -16.30 13.26
C GLU A 82 2.74 -15.16 12.54
N ALA A 83 3.09 -14.88 11.29
CA ALA A 83 2.51 -13.80 10.51
C ALA A 83 1.19 -14.14 9.80
N HIS A 84 0.93 -15.41 9.48
CA HIS A 84 -0.22 -15.81 8.65
C HIS A 84 -1.20 -16.76 9.34
N CYS A 85 -0.79 -17.48 10.38
CA CYS A 85 -1.63 -18.53 10.98
C CYS A 85 -2.27 -18.13 12.32
N ARG A 86 -1.91 -16.99 12.93
CA ARG A 86 -2.51 -16.55 14.20
C ARG A 86 -3.96 -16.06 14.07
N ASP A 87 -4.35 -15.52 12.91
CA ASP A 87 -5.69 -14.96 12.71
C ASP A 87 -6.72 -16.00 12.20
N GLY A 88 -6.31 -17.25 11.98
CA GLY A 88 -7.16 -18.34 11.47
C GLY A 88 -7.74 -19.30 12.53
N MET A 89 -7.57 -19.02 13.83
CA MET A 89 -8.22 -19.75 14.94
C MET A 89 -9.25 -18.89 15.67
N ARG A 90 -10.16 -18.27 14.93
CA ARG A 90 -11.44 -17.78 15.45
C ARG A 90 -12.57 -18.27 14.58
#